data_AF-A0A8H3QR32-F1
#
_entry.id   AF-A0A8H3QR32-F1
#
_cell.length_a   1.000
_cell.length_b   1.000
_cell.length_c   1.000
_cell.angle_alpha   90.00
_cell.angle_beta   90.00
_cell.angle_gamma   90.00
#
_symmetry.space_group_name_H-M   'P 1'
#
loop_
_entity.id
_entity.type
_entity.pdbx_description
1 polymer ?
#
loop_
_entity_poly.entity_id
_entity_poly.type
_entity_poly.pdbx_seq_one_letter_code
_entity_poly.pdbx_strand_id
1 'polypeptide(L)'
;MVSFNNYDQKNLINIDLSKIGFNLPPSLKKFTMKMNLFFTPENFKEFLIHSKNLEVLNFKSCELFNNDHLNILIHYRNNNLKRLKINSAIKVDYDGLSRANQFLKIDSPKLVDLNILQMRELMAVED
;
A
#
# COMPACT_ATOMS: atom_id res chain seq x y z
N MET A 1 18.62 3.55 -5.77
CA MET A 1 17.14 3.55 -5.77
C MET A 1 16.69 2.74 -6.96
N VAL A 2 16.04 1.59 -6.77
CA VAL A 2 15.52 0.78 -7.88
C VAL A 2 14.11 1.30 -8.22
N SER A 3 13.84 1.54 -9.50
CA SER A 3 12.56 2.05 -9.98
C SER A 3 12.20 1.31 -11.27
N PHE A 4 11.10 0.57 -11.26
CA PHE A 4 10.54 -0.05 -12.47
C PHE A 4 9.45 0.87 -13.01
N ASN A 5 9.55 1.27 -14.29
CA ASN A 5 8.56 2.09 -14.98
C ASN A 5 8.05 1.31 -16.20
N ASN A 6 6.77 0.94 -16.22
CA ASN A 6 6.02 0.76 -17.46
C ASN A 6 4.53 0.92 -17.15
N TYR A 7 3.89 1.88 -17.83
CA TYR A 7 2.51 2.30 -17.61
C TYR A 7 1.61 1.76 -18.72
N ASP A 8 0.70 0.88 -18.35
CA ASP A 8 -0.59 0.75 -19.01
C ASP A 8 -1.60 0.25 -17.97
N GLN A 9 -2.66 1.03 -17.71
CA GLN A 9 -3.60 0.76 -16.61
C GLN A 9 -4.37 -0.56 -16.79
N LYS A 10 -4.37 -1.12 -18.01
CA LYS A 10 -5.07 -2.36 -18.37
C LYS A 10 -4.24 -3.63 -18.13
N ASN A 11 -2.93 -3.51 -17.93
CA ASN A 11 -2.04 -4.66 -17.81
C ASN A 11 -1.64 -4.85 -16.34
N LEU A 12 -2.45 -5.61 -15.61
CA LEU A 12 -2.06 -6.12 -14.29
C LEU A 12 -0.87 -7.07 -14.45
N ILE A 13 0.27 -6.68 -13.89
CA ILE A 13 1.44 -7.55 -13.84
C ILE A 13 1.33 -8.39 -12.59
N ASN A 14 1.09 -9.69 -12.76
CA ASN A 14 1.20 -10.64 -11.67
C ASN A 14 2.67 -10.81 -11.31
N ILE A 15 3.04 -10.46 -10.09
CA ILE A 15 4.41 -10.54 -9.60
C ILE A 15 4.51 -11.50 -8.43
N ASP A 16 5.59 -12.26 -8.41
CA ASP A 16 5.99 -12.99 -7.22
C ASP A 16 6.80 -12.07 -6.30
N LEU A 17 6.09 -11.34 -5.45
CA LEU A 17 6.69 -10.38 -4.53
C LEU A 17 7.62 -11.06 -3.51
N SER A 18 7.40 -12.35 -3.21
CA SER A 18 8.25 -13.11 -2.28
C SER A 18 9.69 -13.22 -2.78
N LYS A 19 9.87 -13.53 -4.08
CA LYS A 19 11.19 -13.59 -4.73
C LYS A 19 11.90 -12.25 -4.74
N ILE A 20 11.15 -11.16 -4.88
CA ILE A 20 11.73 -9.82 -4.82
C ILE A 20 12.27 -9.58 -3.41
N GLY A 21 11.48 -9.87 -2.38
CA GLY A 21 11.86 -9.72 -0.97
C GLY A 21 13.14 -10.48 -0.62
N PHE A 22 13.24 -11.73 -1.06
CA PHE A 22 14.42 -12.58 -0.82
C PHE A 22 15.71 -12.00 -1.44
N ASN A 23 15.59 -11.34 -2.58
CA ASN A 23 16.73 -10.77 -3.31
C ASN A 23 17.02 -9.31 -2.96
N LEU A 24 16.31 -8.72 -1.99
CA LEU A 24 16.57 -7.33 -1.61
C LEU A 24 17.92 -7.22 -0.87
N PRO A 25 18.73 -6.21 -1.20
CA PRO A 25 19.96 -5.94 -0.46
C PRO A 25 19.65 -5.66 1.01
N PRO A 26 20.40 -6.24 1.98
CA PRO A 26 20.18 -5.98 3.39
C PRO A 26 20.30 -4.49 3.77
N SER A 27 21.06 -3.70 3.01
CA SER A 27 21.21 -2.25 3.22
C SER A 27 20.02 -1.42 2.71
N LEU A 28 19.03 -2.05 2.06
CA LEU A 28 17.94 -1.34 1.42
C LEU A 28 16.94 -0.82 2.46
N LYS A 29 16.90 0.50 2.60
CA LYS A 29 15.97 1.21 3.49
C LYS A 29 14.68 1.66 2.82
N LYS A 30 14.68 1.80 1.49
CA LYS A 30 13.55 2.34 0.72
C LYS A 30 13.30 1.49 -0.50
N PHE A 31 12.08 0.98 -0.63
CA PHE A 31 11.63 0.20 -1.77
C PHE A 31 10.44 0.89 -2.43
N THR A 32 10.47 1.00 -3.75
CA THR A 32 9.40 1.64 -4.52
C THR A 32 9.11 0.81 -5.75
N MET A 33 7.84 0.45 -5.92
CA MET A 33 7.34 -0.12 -7.17
C MET A 33 6.43 0.90 -7.85
N LYS A 34 6.59 1.08 -9.16
CA LYS A 34 5.79 2.01 -9.97
C LYS A 34 5.15 1.30 -11.16
N MET A 35 4.34 0.28 -10.86
CA MET A 35 3.67 -0.56 -11.86
C MET A 35 2.28 -0.96 -11.32
N ASN A 36 1.34 -1.29 -12.20
CA ASN A 36 0.05 -1.88 -11.82
C ASN A 36 0.25 -3.35 -11.43
N LEU A 37 0.37 -3.59 -10.12
CA LEU A 37 0.73 -4.90 -9.60
C LEU A 37 -0.48 -5.67 -9.07
N PHE A 38 -0.47 -6.96 -9.35
CA PHE A 38 -1.21 -7.95 -8.58
C PHE A 38 -0.22 -8.81 -7.78
N PHE A 39 -0.45 -8.89 -6.48
CA PHE A 39 0.18 -9.86 -5.59
C PHE A 39 -0.84 -10.31 -4.55
N THR A 40 -0.64 -11.49 -3.98
CA THR A 40 -1.50 -12.02 -2.93
C THR A 40 -1.05 -11.54 -1.54
N PRO A 41 -1.92 -11.54 -0.52
CA PRO A 41 -1.53 -11.26 0.86
C PRO A 41 -0.39 -12.17 1.35
N GLU A 42 -0.36 -13.44 0.93
CA GLU A 42 0.72 -14.37 1.32
C GLU A 42 2.05 -14.02 0.67
N ASN A 43 2.08 -13.66 -0.63
CA ASN A 43 3.32 -13.18 -1.26
C ASN A 43 3.82 -11.89 -0.59
N PHE A 44 2.91 -11.05 -0.12
CA PHE A 44 3.26 -9.84 0.59
C PHE A 44 3.83 -10.11 1.98
N LYS A 45 3.25 -11.07 2.71
CA LYS A 45 3.78 -11.54 4.00
C LYS A 45 5.22 -12.02 3.85
N GLU A 46 5.48 -12.90 2.88
CA GLU A 46 6.82 -13.41 2.61
C GLU A 46 7.79 -12.29 2.25
N PHE A 47 7.36 -11.32 1.44
CA PHE A 47 8.16 -10.13 1.15
C PHE A 47 8.56 -9.38 2.42
N LEU A 48 7.62 -9.14 3.34
CA LEU A 48 7.88 -8.40 4.59
C LEU A 48 8.87 -9.13 5.50
N ILE A 49 8.77 -10.46 5.60
CA ILE A 49 9.65 -11.30 6.42
C ILE A 49 11.12 -11.19 5.97
N HIS A 50 11.36 -11.14 4.66
CA HIS A 50 12.71 -11.02 4.09
C HIS A 50 13.21 -9.57 4.05
N SER A 51 12.31 -8.59 4.13
CA SER A 51 12.57 -7.15 4.01
C SER A 51 12.93 -6.46 5.33
N LYS A 52 13.75 -7.06 6.20
CA LYS A 52 13.86 -6.64 7.63
C LYS A 52 14.37 -5.20 7.88
N ASN A 53 15.10 -4.62 6.94
CA ASN A 53 15.71 -3.28 7.10
C ASN A 53 14.95 -2.17 6.37
N LEU A 54 13.83 -2.49 5.74
CA LEU A 54 13.02 -1.53 5.01
C LEU A 54 12.34 -0.53 5.95
N GLU A 55 12.60 0.75 5.72
CA GLU A 55 12.00 1.86 6.47
C GLU A 55 10.84 2.52 5.71
N VAL A 56 10.88 2.50 4.37
CA VAL A 56 9.85 3.07 3.50
C VAL A 56 9.47 2.10 2.41
N LEU A 57 8.17 1.80 2.34
CA LEU A 57 7.55 1.00 1.29
C LEU A 57 6.62 1.87 0.47
N ASN A 58 6.79 1.88 -0.84
CA ASN A 58 5.98 2.71 -1.73
C ASN A 58 5.46 1.90 -2.91
N PHE A 59 4.14 1.78 -3.00
CA PHE A 59 3.46 1.17 -4.13
C PHE A 59 2.74 2.27 -4.90
N LYS A 60 3.24 2.63 -6.08
CA LYS A 60 2.51 3.49 -7.00
C LYS A 60 1.63 2.63 -7.89
N SER A 61 0.32 2.91 -7.86
CA SER A 61 -0.71 2.26 -8.67
C SER A 61 -0.99 0.81 -8.27
N CYS A 62 -1.24 0.56 -6.98
CA CYS A 62 -1.60 -0.76 -6.47
C CYS A 62 -3.10 -0.84 -6.16
N GLU A 63 -3.91 -0.99 -7.22
CA GLU A 63 -5.37 -0.96 -7.13
C GLU A 63 -5.96 -2.16 -6.37
N LEU A 64 -5.20 -3.27 -6.31
CA LEU A 64 -5.62 -4.52 -5.67
C LEU A 64 -5.16 -4.63 -4.20
N PHE A 65 -4.44 -3.62 -3.69
CA PHE A 65 -4.15 -3.53 -2.26
C PHE A 65 -5.47 -3.33 -1.51
N ASN A 66 -5.75 -4.24 -0.57
CA ASN A 66 -7.00 -4.30 0.19
C ASN A 66 -6.72 -4.46 1.70
N ASN A 67 -7.79 -4.62 2.48
CA ASN A 67 -7.68 -4.82 3.93
C ASN A 67 -6.88 -6.06 4.35
N ASP A 68 -6.87 -7.13 3.56
CA ASP A 68 -6.08 -8.34 3.89
C ASP A 68 -4.59 -8.03 3.82
N HIS A 69 -4.16 -7.35 2.75
CA HIS A 69 -2.78 -6.88 2.61
C HIS A 69 -2.40 -5.93 3.75
N LEU A 70 -3.33 -5.06 4.15
CA LEU A 70 -3.12 -4.15 5.27
C LEU A 70 -2.99 -4.89 6.60
N ASN A 71 -3.84 -5.90 6.84
CA ASN A 71 -3.75 -6.74 8.03
C ASN A 71 -2.40 -7.47 8.07
N ILE A 72 -1.95 -8.05 6.94
CA ILE A 72 -0.62 -8.66 6.82
C ILE A 72 0.48 -7.65 7.17
N LEU A 73 0.40 -6.42 6.66
CA LEU A 73 1.37 -5.37 7.00
C LEU A 73 1.41 -5.09 8.51
N ILE A 74 0.25 -4.95 9.15
CA ILE A 74 0.20 -4.64 10.58
C ILE A 74 0.87 -5.75 11.40
N HIS A 75 0.61 -7.02 11.05
CA HIS A 75 1.08 -8.17 11.82
C HIS A 75 2.52 -8.58 11.51
N TYR A 76 2.96 -8.44 10.26
CA TYR A 76 4.24 -8.96 9.79
C TYR A 76 5.24 -7.88 9.40
N ARG A 77 4.92 -6.59 9.59
CA ARG A 77 5.94 -5.55 9.41
C ARG A 77 7.12 -5.79 10.34
N ASN A 78 8.31 -5.48 9.86
CA ASN A 78 9.42 -5.27 10.75
C ASN A 78 9.26 -3.93 11.50
N ASN A 79 9.90 -3.79 12.65
CA ASN A 79 9.85 -2.56 13.47
C ASN A 79 10.56 -1.36 12.81
N ASN A 80 11.33 -1.58 11.74
CA ASN A 80 12.02 -0.52 11.01
C ASN A 80 11.11 0.18 10.01
N LEU A 81 10.03 -0.46 9.56
CA LEU A 81 9.10 0.10 8.59
C LEU A 81 8.32 1.25 9.25
N LYS A 82 8.63 2.47 8.83
CA LYS A 82 8.08 3.72 9.38
C LYS A 82 7.02 4.33 8.49
N ARG A 83 7.08 4.06 7.19
CA ARG A 83 6.16 4.66 6.23
C ARG A 83 5.74 3.70 5.12
N LEU A 84 4.44 3.67 4.88
CA LEU A 84 3.84 3.08 3.69
C LEU A 84 3.23 4.20 2.86
N LYS A 85 3.53 4.20 1.56
CA LYS A 85 2.87 5.04 0.58
C LYS A 85 2.13 4.14 -0.38
N ILE A 86 0.82 4.26 -0.45
CA ILE A 86 0.05 3.55 -1.46
C ILE A 86 -0.69 4.56 -2.28
N ASN A 87 -0.27 4.73 -3.53
CA ASN A 87 -1.00 5.57 -4.45
C ASN A 87 -2.01 4.72 -5.21
N SER A 88 -3.26 5.19 -5.26
CA SER A 88 -4.35 4.53 -5.98
C SER A 88 -4.74 3.14 -5.44
N ALA A 89 -4.63 2.90 -4.13
CA ALA A 89 -5.36 1.78 -3.51
C ALA A 89 -6.85 2.10 -3.53
N ILE A 90 -7.64 1.21 -4.11
CA ILE A 90 -9.09 1.42 -4.30
C ILE A 90 -9.91 0.63 -3.28
N LYS A 91 -9.32 -0.37 -2.60
CA LYS A 91 -10.06 -1.40 -1.84
C LYS A 91 -9.71 -1.49 -0.35
N VAL A 92 -9.21 -0.41 0.24
CA VAL A 92 -8.96 -0.34 1.69
C VAL A 92 -10.02 0.57 2.31
N ASP A 93 -10.69 0.10 3.37
CA ASP A 93 -11.67 0.92 4.09
C ASP A 93 -11.01 1.87 5.10
N TYR A 94 -11.81 2.82 5.58
CA TYR A 94 -11.35 3.85 6.52
C TYR A 94 -10.88 3.24 7.84
N ASP A 95 -11.62 2.28 8.40
CA ASP A 95 -11.31 1.67 9.70
C ASP A 95 -10.00 0.88 9.65
N GLY A 96 -9.77 0.13 8.57
CA GLY A 96 -8.52 -0.54 8.28
C GLY A 96 -7.36 0.45 8.22
N LEU A 97 -7.49 1.53 7.44
CA LEU A 97 -6.47 2.58 7.34
C LEU A 97 -6.20 3.26 8.68
N SER A 98 -7.25 3.62 9.41
CA SER A 98 -7.17 4.29 10.72
C SER A 98 -6.40 3.43 11.72
N ARG A 99 -6.78 2.15 11.84
CA ARG A 99 -6.08 1.17 12.69
C ARG A 99 -4.63 0.99 12.28
N ALA A 100 -4.34 0.89 10.97
CA ALA A 100 -2.97 0.74 10.49
C ALA A 100 -2.11 2.00 10.73
N ASN A 101 -2.71 3.20 10.69
CA ASN A 101 -2.04 4.47 10.94
C ASN A 101 -1.55 4.63 12.39
N GLN A 102 -2.14 3.91 13.35
CA GLN A 102 -1.64 3.86 14.73
C GLN A 102 -0.25 3.24 14.86
N PHE A 103 0.14 2.47 13.84
CA PHE A 103 1.32 1.63 13.84
C PHE A 103 2.39 2.07 12.83
N LEU A 104 1.97 2.70 11.75
CA LEU A 104 2.78 3.02 10.59
C LEU A 104 2.18 4.25 9.90
N LYS A 105 2.99 5.22 9.50
CA LYS A 105 2.46 6.35 8.72
C LYS A 105 2.06 5.89 7.31
N ILE A 106 0.77 5.98 6.98
CA ILE A 106 0.24 5.67 5.65
C ILE A 106 -0.11 6.96 4.90
N ASP A 107 0.63 7.22 3.82
CA ASP A 107 0.26 8.26 2.85
C ASP A 107 -0.61 7.60 1.76
N SER A 108 -1.92 7.86 1.74
CA SER A 108 -2.87 7.38 0.72
C SER A 108 -3.55 8.57 0.01
N PRO A 109 -3.63 8.62 -1.33
CA PRO A 109 -4.22 9.73 -2.06
C PRO A 109 -5.75 9.70 -2.08
N LYS A 110 -6.39 8.63 -1.58
CA LYS A 110 -7.85 8.48 -1.55
C LYS A 110 -8.35 8.24 -0.12
N LEU A 111 -7.98 9.13 0.79
CA LEU A 111 -8.91 9.52 1.84
C LEU A 111 -9.57 10.81 1.37
N VAL A 112 -10.34 10.72 0.27
CA VAL A 112 -11.38 11.73 0.09
C VAL A 112 -12.36 11.39 1.19
N ASP A 113 -12.47 12.26 2.19
CA ASP A 113 -13.50 12.20 3.21
C ASP A 113 -14.84 11.97 2.53
N LEU A 114 -15.28 10.71 2.48
CA LEU A 114 -16.64 10.35 2.09
C LEU A 114 -17.65 11.09 2.97
N ASN A 115 -17.24 11.44 4.21
CA ASN A 115 -18.00 12.29 5.12
C ASN A 115 -18.14 13.74 4.64
N ILE A 116 -17.17 14.34 3.94
CA ILE A 116 -17.27 15.76 3.51
C ILE A 116 -18.11 15.91 2.24
N LEU A 117 -18.04 14.94 1.31
CA LEU A 117 -18.85 14.98 0.09
C LEU A 117 -20.32 14.65 0.35
N GLN A 118 -20.61 13.65 1.20
CA GLN A 118 -22.00 13.32 1.56
C GLN A 118 -22.66 14.41 2.42
N MET A 119 -21.91 15.10 3.29
CA MET A 119 -22.46 16.24 4.05
C MET A 119 -22.72 17.48 3.18
N ARG A 120 -21.94 17.70 2.11
CA ARG A 120 -22.19 18.83 1.19
C ARG A 120 -23.41 18.61 0.31
N GLU A 121 -23.70 17.37 -0.08
CA GLU A 121 -24.92 17.05 -0.84
C GLU A 121 -26.20 17.13 0.03
N LEU A 122 -26.11 16.81 1.32
CA LEU A 122 -27.24 16.92 2.25
C LEU A 122 -27.56 18.38 2.67
N MET A 123 -26.58 19.29 2.65
CA MET A 123 -26.80 20.72 2.95
C MET A 123 -27.16 21.56 1.71
N ALA A 124 -27.15 20.97 0.50
CA ALA A 124 -27.48 21.66 -0.74
C ALA A 124 -28.94 21.42 -1.20
N VAL A 125 -29.76 20.79 -0.36
CA VAL A 125 -31.19 20.51 -0.63
C VAL A 125 -32.06 21.20 0.43
N GLU A 126 -31.86 22.49 0.64
CA GLU A 126 -32.85 23.36 1.27
C GLU A 126 -32.84 24.71 0.53
N ASP A 127 -33.64 24.78 -0.54
CA ASP A 127 -34.22 26.02 -1.08
C ASP A 127 -35.74 25.80 -1.17
#